data_AF-A0A5E4SV00-F1
#
_entry.id   AF-A0A5E4SV00-F1
#
_cell.length_a   1.000
_cell.length_b   1.000
_cell.length_c   1.000
_cell.angle_alpha   90.00
_cell.angle_beta   90.00
_cell.angle_gamma   90.00
#
_symmetry.space_group_name_H-M   'P 1'
#
loop_
_entity.id
_entity.type
_entity.pdbx_description
1 polymer ?
#
loop_
_entity_poly.entity_id
_entity_poly.type
_entity_poly.pdbx_seq_one_letter_code
_entity_poly.pdbx_strand_id
1 'polypeptide(L)'
;MDTQTQRKLEQLFELLALPPQRVADRMRLALAPCVLMIEVDAQGVTLVLTLMDRVARAQQCLPMMLQACAPEWSLGIPVRACVAQGRPMLIATPPASGHSQAVDWLACLARMRRLLERIDAQQTREVRP
;
A
#
# COMPACT_ATOMS: atom_id res chain seq x y z
N MET A 1 1.12 19.10 6.04
CA MET A 1 0.03 18.62 5.16
C MET A 1 -1.03 19.71 4.95
N ASP A 2 -1.59 19.83 3.74
CA ASP A 2 -2.72 20.73 3.47
C ASP A 2 -4.08 20.12 3.91
N THR A 3 -5.10 20.95 4.07
CA THR A 3 -6.42 20.52 4.58
C THR A 3 -7.14 19.53 3.67
N GLN A 4 -6.92 19.59 2.35
CA GLN A 4 -7.56 18.66 1.41
C GLN A 4 -6.94 17.26 1.55
N THR A 5 -5.60 17.18 1.60
CA THR A 5 -4.89 15.92 1.83
C THR A 5 -5.26 15.29 3.17
N GLN A 6 -5.35 16.10 4.23
CA GLN A 6 -5.77 15.62 5.55
C GLN A 6 -7.16 14.97 5.50
N ARG A 7 -8.14 15.65 4.92
CA ARG A 7 -9.52 15.13 4.80
C ARG A 7 -9.58 13.86 3.97
N LYS A 8 -8.81 13.76 2.89
CA LYS A 8 -8.73 12.53 2.08
C LYS A 8 -8.18 11.34 2.89
N LEU A 9 -7.17 11.59 3.73
CA LEU A 9 -6.62 10.55 4.61
C LEU A 9 -7.59 10.16 5.72
N GLU A 10 -8.31 11.12 6.32
CA GLU A 10 -9.38 10.84 7.29
C GLU A 10 -10.47 9.95 6.67
N GLN A 11 -10.93 10.29 5.46
CA GLN A 11 -11.89 9.48 4.71
C GLN A 11 -11.33 8.09 4.37
N LEU A 12 -10.07 8.01 3.96
CA LEU A 12 -9.43 6.72 3.70
C LEU A 12 -9.39 5.86 4.97
N PHE A 13 -9.16 6.45 6.14
CA PHE A 13 -9.09 5.72 7.41
C PHE A 13 -10.46 5.18 7.80
N GLU A 14 -11.51 5.98 7.59
CA GLU A 14 -12.90 5.54 7.74
C GLU A 14 -13.22 4.38 6.80
N LEU A 15 -12.86 4.48 5.52
CA LEU A 15 -13.05 3.43 4.53
C LEU A 15 -12.27 2.14 4.84
N LEU A 16 -11.13 2.25 5.51
CA LEU A 16 -10.34 1.12 6.01
C LEU A 16 -10.87 0.57 7.35
N ALA A 17 -11.96 1.13 7.89
CA ALA A 17 -12.54 0.79 9.18
C ALA A 17 -11.52 0.88 10.33
N LEU A 18 -10.62 1.86 10.26
CA LEU A 18 -9.63 2.11 11.31
C LEU A 18 -10.27 2.81 12.50
N PRO A 19 -9.76 2.59 13.73
CA PRO A 19 -10.21 3.35 14.87
C PRO A 19 -9.96 4.86 14.64
N PRO A 20 -10.83 5.74 15.16
CA PRO A 20 -10.63 7.18 15.09
C PRO A 20 -9.24 7.55 15.62
N GLN A 21 -8.43 8.18 14.76
CA GLN A 21 -7.07 8.57 15.09
C GLN A 21 -6.68 9.84 14.34
N ARG A 22 -5.72 10.58 14.89
CA ARG A 22 -5.22 11.79 14.26
C ARG A 22 -4.35 11.44 13.05
N VAL A 23 -4.62 12.07 11.91
CA VAL A 23 -3.74 12.00 10.75
C VAL A 23 -2.47 12.81 11.02
N ALA A 24 -1.32 12.17 10.79
CA ALA A 24 0.01 12.77 10.92
C ALA A 24 0.78 12.65 9.60
N ASP A 25 1.83 13.45 9.43
CA ASP A 25 2.64 13.42 8.19
C ASP A 25 3.36 12.07 7.99
N ARG A 26 3.55 11.27 9.05
CA ARG A 26 4.07 9.90 8.98
C ARG A 26 3.26 8.97 9.86
N MET A 27 2.73 7.90 9.29
CA MET A 27 1.87 6.95 9.99
C MET A 27 2.21 5.51 9.61
N ARG A 28 1.98 4.59 10.54
CA ARG A 28 2.16 3.15 10.36
C ARG A 28 0.95 2.42 10.91
N LEU A 29 0.29 1.64 10.06
CA LEU A 29 -0.98 0.97 10.34
C LEU A 29 -0.84 -0.53 10.09
N ALA A 30 -1.24 -1.33 11.07
CA ALA A 30 -1.29 -2.78 10.92
C ALA A 30 -2.56 -3.17 10.12
N LEU A 31 -2.36 -3.83 8.97
CA LEU A 31 -3.42 -4.34 8.10
C LEU A 31 -3.12 -5.82 7.80
N ALA A 32 -3.05 -6.65 8.85
CA ALA A 32 -2.53 -8.02 8.77
C ALA A 32 -3.04 -8.79 7.52
N PRO A 33 -2.14 -9.47 6.78
CA PRO A 33 -0.70 -9.70 7.04
C PRO A 33 0.22 -8.54 6.60
N CYS A 34 -0.35 -7.40 6.20
CA CYS A 34 0.39 -6.26 5.70
C CYS A 34 0.59 -5.15 6.74
N VAL A 35 1.55 -4.28 6.49
CA VAL A 35 1.68 -2.98 7.15
C VAL A 35 1.56 -1.90 6.09
N LEU A 36 0.67 -0.94 6.33
CA LEU A 36 0.56 0.29 5.56
C LEU A 36 1.35 1.39 6.26
N MET A 37 2.31 1.98 5.55
CA MET A 37 3.00 3.19 5.96
C MET A 37 2.56 4.33 5.05
N ILE A 38 2.31 5.48 5.64
CA ILE A 38 1.84 6.67 4.92
C ILE A 38 2.82 7.79 5.23
N GLU A 39 3.32 8.43 4.20
CA GLU A 39 4.16 9.62 4.30
C GLU A 39 3.52 10.76 3.50
N VAL A 40 3.46 11.93 4.10
CA VAL A 40 2.97 13.16 3.48
C VAL A 40 4.08 14.21 3.56
N ASP A 41 4.44 14.76 2.40
CA ASP A 41 5.45 15.81 2.29
C ASP A 41 5.03 16.87 1.26
N ALA A 42 5.97 17.73 0.85
CA ALA A 42 5.72 18.76 -0.14
C ALA A 42 5.41 18.22 -1.55
N GLN A 43 5.79 16.96 -1.85
CA GLN A 43 5.54 16.29 -3.12
C GLN A 43 4.19 15.57 -3.15
N GLY A 44 3.60 15.30 -1.98
CA GLY A 44 2.24 14.76 -1.86
C GLY A 44 2.17 13.60 -0.89
N VAL A 45 1.38 12.59 -1.25
CA VAL A 45 1.14 11.40 -0.41
C VAL A 45 1.85 10.19 -1.02
N THR A 46 2.56 9.46 -0.17
CA THR A 46 3.11 8.14 -0.49
C THR A 46 2.48 7.09 0.41
N LEU A 47 1.90 6.05 -0.21
CA LEU A 47 1.32 4.89 0.45
C LEU A 47 2.24 3.69 0.20
N VAL A 48 2.86 3.18 1.26
CA VAL A 48 3.75 2.01 1.19
C VAL A 48 3.09 0.84 1.86
N LEU A 49 2.86 -0.25 1.13
CA LEU A 49 2.32 -1.48 1.65
C LEU A 49 3.38 -2.59 1.59
N THR A 50 3.59 -3.29 2.70
CA THR A 50 4.58 -4.38 2.77
C THR A 50 4.10 -5.49 3.69
N LEU A 51 4.65 -6.70 3.57
CA LEU A 51 4.35 -7.80 4.48
C LEU A 51 4.95 -7.58 5.88
N MET A 52 4.21 -8.02 6.91
CA MET A 52 4.63 -8.05 8.32
C MET A 52 5.80 -9.00 8.57
N ASP A 53 5.91 -10.06 7.78
CA ASP A 53 6.99 -11.04 7.83
C ASP A 53 7.90 -11.01 6.60
N ARG A 54 9.12 -11.55 6.77
CA ARG A 54 10.09 -11.65 5.68
C ARG A 54 9.75 -12.84 4.81
N VAL A 55 9.97 -12.67 3.51
CA VAL A 55 9.72 -13.68 2.50
C VAL A 55 11.04 -14.35 2.12
N ALA A 56 11.14 -15.67 2.29
CA ALA A 56 12.24 -16.46 1.76
C ALA A 56 12.32 -16.25 0.25
N ARG A 57 13.51 -15.95 -0.27
CA ARG A 57 13.72 -15.64 -1.69
C ARG A 57 12.79 -14.53 -2.22
N ALA A 58 12.47 -13.53 -1.40
CA ALA A 58 11.55 -12.41 -1.73
C ALA A 58 11.74 -11.79 -3.12
N GLN A 59 12.98 -11.73 -3.63
CA GLN A 59 13.27 -11.21 -4.97
C GLN A 59 12.55 -11.97 -6.09
N GLN A 60 12.23 -13.25 -5.89
CA GLN A 60 11.47 -14.07 -6.85
C GLN A 60 10.02 -13.60 -7.00
N CYS A 61 9.49 -12.81 -6.06
CA CYS A 61 8.16 -12.22 -6.15
C CYS A 61 8.14 -10.97 -7.07
N LEU A 62 9.29 -10.35 -7.37
CA LEU A 62 9.34 -9.09 -8.13
C LEU A 62 8.64 -9.15 -9.49
N PRO A 63 8.84 -10.19 -10.34
CA PRO A 63 8.14 -10.26 -11.62
C PRO A 63 6.61 -10.24 -11.48
N MET A 64 6.08 -10.95 -10.47
CA MET A 64 4.64 -10.94 -10.17
C MET A 64 4.18 -9.57 -9.67
N MET A 65 4.99 -8.92 -8.81
CA MET A 65 4.65 -7.60 -8.28
C MET A 65 4.65 -6.50 -9.34
N LEU A 66 5.55 -6.58 -10.32
CA LEU A 66 5.61 -5.62 -11.42
C LEU A 66 4.33 -5.65 -12.27
N GLN A 67 3.60 -6.77 -12.31
CA GLN A 67 2.29 -6.82 -12.99
C GLN A 67 1.26 -5.89 -12.33
N ALA A 68 1.34 -5.70 -11.01
CA ALA A 68 0.47 -4.75 -10.30
C ALA A 68 0.86 -3.28 -10.50
N CYS A 69 1.98 -3.02 -11.18
CA CYS A 69 2.43 -1.65 -11.51
C CYS A 69 1.85 -1.15 -12.84
N ALA A 70 1.11 -1.99 -13.58
CA ALA A 70 0.47 -1.58 -14.82
C ALA A 70 -0.64 -0.53 -14.54
N PRO A 71 -0.67 0.62 -15.24
CA PRO A 71 -1.58 1.73 -14.91
C PRO A 71 -3.07 1.38 -14.92
N GLU A 72 -3.47 0.45 -15.81
CA GLU A 72 -4.84 -0.11 -15.90
C GLU A 72 -5.30 -0.68 -14.53
N TRP A 73 -4.34 -1.16 -13.74
CA TRP A 73 -4.57 -1.83 -12.47
C TRP A 73 -4.54 -0.87 -11.28
N SER A 74 -4.18 0.39 -11.46
CA SER A 74 -4.05 1.37 -10.39
C SER A 74 -4.88 2.63 -10.61
N LEU A 75 -5.79 2.64 -11.59
CA LEU A 75 -6.63 3.81 -11.92
C LEU A 75 -5.78 5.05 -12.23
N GLY A 76 -4.63 4.85 -12.88
CA GLY A 76 -3.67 5.91 -13.17
C GLY A 76 -2.77 6.34 -12.00
N ILE A 77 -2.92 5.74 -10.80
CA ILE A 77 -2.00 5.99 -9.68
C ILE A 77 -0.66 5.29 -9.96
N PRO A 78 0.48 5.99 -9.96
CA PRO A 78 1.78 5.34 -10.12
C PRO A 78 2.05 4.35 -8.98
N VAL A 79 2.32 3.10 -9.32
CA VAL A 79 2.70 2.04 -8.37
C VAL A 79 4.09 1.53 -8.72
N ARG A 80 4.92 1.35 -7.71
CA ARG A 80 6.27 0.78 -7.80
C ARG A 80 6.35 -0.47 -6.94
N ALA A 81 7.12 -1.45 -7.40
CA ALA A 81 7.39 -2.68 -6.66
C ALA A 81 8.87 -2.75 -6.29
N CYS A 82 9.16 -3.16 -5.06
CA CYS A 82 10.53 -3.45 -4.63
C CYS A 82 10.53 -4.53 -3.53
N VAL A 83 11.73 -4.99 -3.18
CA VAL A 83 11.95 -5.82 -2.01
C VAL A 83 12.91 -5.07 -1.09
N ALA A 84 12.45 -4.72 0.11
CA ALA A 84 13.26 -4.04 1.12
C ALA A 84 13.47 -4.98 2.30
N GLN A 85 14.73 -5.25 2.65
CA GLN A 85 15.08 -6.09 3.82
C GLN A 85 14.39 -7.47 3.83
N GLY A 86 14.23 -8.08 2.64
CA GLY A 86 13.55 -9.37 2.47
C GLY A 86 12.02 -9.30 2.50
N ARG A 87 11.43 -8.11 2.39
CA ARG A 87 9.98 -7.90 2.40
C ARG A 87 9.51 -7.36 1.04
N PRO A 88 8.60 -8.06 0.35
CA PRO A 88 7.87 -7.50 -0.77
C PRO A 88 7.16 -6.21 -0.36
N MET A 89 7.32 -5.18 -1.17
CA MET A 89 6.80 -3.84 -0.92
C MET A 89 6.23 -3.24 -2.21
N LEU A 90 5.03 -2.68 -2.09
CA LEU A 90 4.35 -1.92 -3.13
C LEU A 90 4.20 -0.47 -2.65
N ILE A 91 4.51 0.48 -3.53
CA ILE A 91 4.55 1.91 -3.21
C ILE A 91 3.66 2.64 -4.21
N ALA A 92 2.59 3.26 -3.74
CA ALA A 92 1.72 4.10 -4.54
C ALA A 92 1.90 5.58 -4.19
N THR A 93 1.91 6.44 -5.20
CA THR A 93 1.94 7.91 -5.00
C THR A 93 0.67 8.51 -5.61
N PRO A 94 -0.48 8.43 -4.91
CA PRO A 94 -1.71 8.98 -5.44
C PRO A 94 -1.62 10.50 -5.60
N PRO A 95 -2.23 11.08 -6.65
CA PRO A 95 -2.26 12.51 -6.83
C PRO A 95 -3.07 13.16 -5.69
N ALA A 96 -2.40 13.99 -4.88
CA ALA A 96 -3.02 14.72 -3.79
C ALA A 96 -3.99 15.80 -4.31
N SER A 97 -3.65 16.43 -5.44
CA SER A 97 -4.44 17.45 -6.12
C SER A 97 -5.35 16.86 -7.22
N GLY A 98 -6.37 17.61 -7.62
CA GLY A 98 -7.31 17.21 -8.67
C GLY A 98 -8.46 16.31 -8.19
N HIS A 99 -9.09 15.61 -9.14
CA HIS A 99 -10.32 14.84 -8.94
C HIS A 99 -10.14 13.49 -8.24
N SER A 100 -8.91 13.09 -7.89
CA SER A 100 -8.68 11.83 -7.20
C SER A 100 -9.30 11.84 -5.80
N GLN A 101 -10.13 10.85 -5.53
CA GLN A 101 -10.89 10.70 -4.30
C GLN A 101 -10.29 9.61 -3.41
N ALA A 102 -10.63 9.63 -2.12
CA ALA A 102 -10.19 8.61 -1.17
C ALA A 102 -10.57 7.17 -1.62
N VAL A 103 -11.68 7.02 -2.34
CA VAL A 103 -12.11 5.73 -2.92
C VAL A 103 -11.14 5.20 -3.98
N ASP A 104 -10.50 6.07 -4.76
CA ASP A 104 -9.49 5.67 -5.75
C ASP A 104 -8.23 5.15 -5.05
N TRP A 105 -7.85 5.81 -3.96
CA TRP A 105 -6.71 5.42 -3.13
C TRP A 105 -6.97 4.08 -2.47
N LEU A 106 -8.19 3.87 -1.95
CA LEU A 106 -8.63 2.60 -1.41
C LEU A 106 -8.60 1.49 -2.46
N ALA A 107 -9.10 1.74 -3.68
CA ALA A 107 -9.11 0.74 -4.74
C ALA A 107 -7.68 0.30 -5.12
N CYS A 108 -6.74 1.25 -5.21
CA CYS A 108 -5.31 0.97 -5.41
C CYS A 108 -4.73 0.16 -4.24
N LEU A 109 -4.94 0.61 -2.99
CA LEU A 109 -4.50 -0.08 -1.78
C LEU A 109 -5.04 -1.51 -1.68
N ALA A 110 -6.32 -1.72 -1.96
CA ALA A 110 -6.95 -3.03 -1.92
C ALA A 110 -6.34 -4.00 -2.95
N ARG A 111 -5.97 -3.51 -4.14
CA ARG A 111 -5.27 -4.31 -5.15
C ARG A 111 -3.86 -4.66 -4.72
N MET A 112 -3.10 -3.69 -4.22
CA MET A 112 -1.75 -3.92 -3.67
C MET A 112 -1.79 -4.95 -2.52
N ARG A 113 -2.77 -4.82 -1.62
CA ARG A 113 -2.95 -5.72 -0.48
C ARG A 113 -3.25 -7.14 -0.92
N ARG A 114 -4.19 -7.35 -1.85
CA ARG A 114 -4.52 -8.68 -2.37
C ARG A 114 -3.32 -9.40 -2.99
N LEU A 115 -2.43 -8.66 -3.65
CA LEU A 115 -1.21 -9.24 -4.21
C LEU A 115 -0.24 -9.70 -3.11
N LEU A 116 -0.03 -8.87 -2.09
CA LEU A 116 0.84 -9.23 -0.97
C LEU A 116 0.25 -10.40 -0.16
N GLU A 117 -1.05 -10.41 0.09
CA GLU A 117 -1.76 -11.53 0.74
C GLU A 117 -1.60 -12.83 -0.05
N ARG A 118 -1.59 -12.78 -1.39
CA ARG A 118 -1.33 -13.95 -2.23
C ARG A 118 0.10 -14.47 -2.04
N ILE A 119 1.09 -13.56 -1.99
CA ILE A 119 2.49 -13.93 -1.76
C ILE A 119 2.64 -14.58 -0.38
N ASP A 120 2.06 -13.98 0.66
CA ASP A 120 2.04 -14.48 2.04
C ASP A 120 1.42 -15.89 2.15
N ALA A 121 0.29 -16.09 1.47
CA ALA A 121 -0.38 -17.39 1.41
C ALA A 121 0.45 -18.47 0.69
N GLN A 122 1.17 -18.10 -0.38
CA GLN A 122 2.08 -19.02 -1.08
C GLN A 122 3.24 -19.44 -0.19
N GLN A 123 3.83 -18.49 0.54
CA GLN A 123 4.89 -18.79 1.50
C GLN A 123 4.46 -19.75 2.59
N THR A 124 3.29 -19.52 3.18
CA THR A 124 2.78 -20.36 4.26
C THR A 124 2.61 -21.82 3.82
N ARG A 125 2.33 -22.05 2.53
CA ARG A 125 2.27 -23.39 1.94
C ARG A 125 3.65 -24.02 1.74
N GLU A 126 4.66 -23.25 1.33
CA GLU A 126 6.02 -23.78 1.17
C GLU A 126 6.70 -24.12 2.49
N VAL A 127 6.29 -23.47 3.59
CA VAL A 127 6.84 -23.69 4.93
C VAL A 127 6.15 -24.84 5.69
N ARG A 128 4.93 -25.23 5.29
CA ARG A 128 4.22 -26.38 5.89
C ARG A 128 4.52 -27.65 5.07
N PRO A 129 5.14 -28.68 5.66
CA PRO A 129 5.42 -29.96 4.99
C PRO A 129 4.15 -30.76 4.68
#